data_AF-A0AAT9ISF5-F1
#
_entry.id   AF-A0AAT9ISF5-F1
#
_cell.length_a   1.000
_cell.length_b   1.000
_cell.length_c   1.000
_cell.angle_alpha   90.00
_cell.angle_beta   90.00
_cell.angle_gamma   90.00
#
_symmetry.space_group_name_H-M   'P 1'
#
loop_
_entity.id
_entity.type
_entity.pdbx_description
1 polymer ?
#
loop_
_entity_poly.entity_id
_entity_poly.type
_entity_poly.pdbx_seq_one_letter_code
_entity_poly.pdbx_strand_id
1 'polypeptide(L)'
;MHLKDELMPKYASLVYNGFWFSPERNMLQAAIDYSQDKVTGRVTIKLYKGNVTITGRESPYSLYDQDLVTFEEGKVAYDHRDAAGFIKLNALRLRVAAKRDQRSK
;
A
#
# COMPACT_ATOMS: atom_id res chain seq x y z
N MET A 1 0.75 0.27 -1.25
CA MET A 1 2.02 0.12 -2.00
C MET A 1 1.76 0.10 -3.52
N HIS A 2 0.95 1.03 -4.06
CA HIS A 2 0.45 0.89 -5.45
C HIS A 2 1.53 0.91 -6.53
N LEU A 3 2.53 1.78 -6.42
CA LEU A 3 3.59 1.87 -7.43
C LEU A 3 4.48 0.61 -7.46
N LYS A 4 4.86 0.09 -6.29
CA LYS A 4 5.64 -1.15 -6.18
C LYS A 4 4.90 -2.29 -6.89
N ASP A 5 3.60 -2.43 -6.61
CA ASP A 5 2.77 -3.50 -7.16
C ASP A 5 2.63 -3.40 -8.69
N GLU A 6 2.68 -2.19 -9.26
CA GLU A 6 2.68 -1.99 -10.72
C GLU A 6 4.03 -2.34 -11.37
N LEU A 7 5.15 -2.06 -10.69
CA LEU A 7 6.49 -2.33 -11.22
C LEU A 7 6.86 -3.81 -11.17
N MET A 8 6.33 -4.56 -10.20
CA MET A 8 6.66 -5.99 -10.00
C MET A 8 6.40 -6.87 -11.24
N PRO A 9 5.24 -6.79 -11.92
CA PRO A 9 5.01 -7.56 -13.15
C PRO A 9 5.98 -7.24 -14.29
N LYS A 10 6.36 -5.96 -14.45
CA LYS A 10 7.33 -5.52 -15.48
C LYS A 10 8.72 -6.07 -15.17
N TYR A 11 9.13 -6.06 -13.91
CA TYR A 11 10.38 -6.67 -13.48
C TYR A 11 10.40 -8.18 -13.79
N ALA A 12 9.33 -8.90 -13.45
CA ALA A 12 9.21 -10.33 -13.70
C ALA A 12 9.23 -10.67 -15.20
N SER A 13 8.58 -9.88 -16.05
CA SER A 13 8.56 -10.12 -17.50
C SER A 13 9.92 -9.94 -18.16
N LEU A 14 10.71 -8.94 -17.73
CA LEU A 14 12.09 -8.76 -18.21
C LEU A 14 12.95 -9.99 -17.89
N VAL A 15 12.86 -10.50 -16.66
CA VAL A 15 13.60 -11.71 -16.26
C VAL A 15 13.13 -12.92 -17.08
N TYR A 16 11.82 -13.11 -17.22
CA TYR A 16 11.26 -14.22 -18.00
C TYR A 16 11.71 -14.20 -19.47
N ASN A 17 11.78 -13.02 -20.07
CA ASN A 17 12.20 -12.84 -21.47
C ASN A 17 13.73 -12.87 -21.66
N GLY A 18 14.52 -13.15 -20.61
CA GLY A 18 15.97 -13.26 -20.70
C GLY A 18 16.73 -11.93 -20.62
N PHE A 19 16.05 -10.82 -20.33
CA PHE A 19 16.66 -9.49 -20.16
C PHE A 19 17.29 -9.30 -18.78
N TRP A 20 17.96 -10.34 -18.25
CA TRP A 20 18.59 -10.26 -16.94
C TRP A 20 19.66 -9.17 -16.89
N PHE A 21 20.47 -8.96 -17.93
CA PHE A 21 21.54 -7.96 -17.92
C PHE A 21 21.14 -6.60 -18.51
N SER A 22 19.85 -6.37 -18.77
CA SER A 22 19.42 -5.16 -19.45
C SER A 22 19.43 -3.91 -18.55
N PRO A 23 19.65 -2.71 -19.13
CA PRO A 23 19.68 -1.47 -18.37
C PRO A 23 18.33 -1.17 -17.70
N GLU A 24 17.20 -1.49 -18.34
CA GLU A 24 15.87 -1.29 -17.77
C GLU A 24 15.61 -2.19 -16.55
N ARG A 25 16.12 -3.43 -16.53
CA ARG A 25 16.06 -4.30 -15.35
C ARG A 25 16.90 -3.75 -14.21
N ASN A 26 18.12 -3.27 -14.48
CA ASN A 26 18.96 -2.61 -13.48
C ASN A 26 18.29 -1.37 -12.87
N MET A 27 17.62 -0.56 -13.69
CA MET A 27 16.87 0.61 -13.22
C MET A 27 15.73 0.21 -12.26
N LEU A 28 14.96 -0.82 -12.61
CA LEU A 28 13.90 -1.33 -11.73
C LEU A 28 14.46 -1.95 -10.45
N GLN A 29 15.60 -2.63 -10.52
CA GLN A 29 16.27 -3.18 -9.34
C GLN A 29 16.59 -2.08 -8.32
N ALA A 30 17.15 -0.95 -8.76
CA ALA A 30 17.46 0.17 -7.86
C ALA A 30 16.22 0.71 -7.13
N ALA A 31 15.08 0.82 -7.83
CA ALA A 31 13.81 1.22 -7.22
C ALA A 31 13.29 0.17 -6.22
N ILE A 32 13.44 -1.12 -6.55
CA ILE A 32 13.07 -2.23 -5.66
C ILE A 32 13.93 -2.22 -4.41
N ASP A 33 15.26 -2.15 -4.54
CA ASP A 33 16.20 -2.13 -3.41
C ASP A 33 15.89 -0.99 -2.45
N TYR A 34 15.70 0.22 -2.99
CA TYR A 34 15.30 1.37 -2.19
C TYR A 34 13.98 1.14 -1.45
N SER A 35 12.99 0.52 -2.11
CA SER A 35 11.72 0.21 -1.47
C SER A 35 11.82 -0.84 -0.35
N GLN A 36 12.91 -1.62 -0.31
CA GLN A 36 13.13 -2.67 0.70
C GLN A 36 13.91 -2.20 1.93
N ASP A 37 14.42 -0.95 1.96
CA ASP A 37 15.27 -0.42 3.04
C ASP A 37 14.69 -0.62 4.46
N LYS A 38 13.37 -0.47 4.62
CA LYS A 38 12.66 -0.66 5.90
C LYS A 38 11.82 -1.94 5.96
N VAL A 39 11.96 -2.83 4.99
CA VAL A 39 11.21 -4.10 4.95
C VAL A 39 11.96 -5.15 5.76
N THR A 40 11.90 -5.00 7.08
CA THR A 40 12.54 -5.91 8.05
C THR A 40 11.55 -6.28 9.15
N GLY A 41 11.45 -7.55 9.49
CA GLY A 41 10.54 -8.05 10.53
C GLY A 41 10.41 -9.56 10.51
N ARG A 42 9.49 -10.10 11.31
CA ARG A 42 9.13 -11.51 11.35
C ARG A 42 7.67 -11.71 11.01
N VAL A 43 7.40 -12.74 10.22
CA VAL A 43 6.05 -13.18 9.87
C VAL A 43 5.88 -14.61 10.39
N THR A 44 4.89 -14.82 11.24
CA THR A 44 4.52 -16.15 11.73
C THR A 44 3.51 -16.75 10.76
N ILE A 45 3.80 -17.96 10.27
CA ILE A 45 2.97 -18.67 9.30
C ILE A 45 2.58 -20.04 9.82
N LYS A 46 1.38 -20.49 9.46
CA LYS A 46 0.89 -21.85 9.65
C LYS A 46 0.85 -22.54 8.30
N LEU A 47 1.50 -23.69 8.21
CA LEU A 47 1.48 -24.57 7.04
C LEU A 47 0.53 -25.73 7.33
N TYR A 48 -0.47 -25.93 6.47
CA TYR A 48 -1.44 -26.99 6.67
C TYR A 48 -2.02 -27.50 5.35
N LYS A 49 -1.86 -28.80 5.06
CA LYS A 49 -2.43 -29.46 3.87
C LYS A 49 -2.23 -28.70 2.55
N GLY A 50 -1.00 -28.23 2.29
CA GLY A 50 -0.66 -27.46 1.09
C GLY A 50 -1.08 -25.99 1.12
N ASN A 51 -1.67 -25.51 2.22
CA ASN A 51 -2.00 -24.10 2.43
C ASN A 51 -0.97 -23.40 3.32
N VAL A 52 -0.77 -22.11 3.07
CA VAL A 52 0.01 -21.18 3.90
C VAL A 52 -0.93 -20.10 4.44
N THR A 53 -1.03 -19.96 5.76
CA THR A 53 -1.81 -18.91 6.41
C THR A 53 -0.92 -18.06 7.31
N ILE A 54 -1.03 -16.73 7.22
CA ILE A 54 -0.29 -15.80 8.07
C ILE A 54 -1.01 -15.65 9.41
N THR A 55 -0.35 -15.96 10.53
CA THR A 55 -0.92 -15.86 11.88
C THR A 55 -0.41 -14.66 12.66
N GLY A 56 0.76 -14.11 12.32
CA GLY A 56 1.34 -12.99 13.04
C GLY A 56 2.35 -12.21 12.20
N ARG A 57 2.56 -10.93 12.55
CA ARG A 57 3.52 -10.01 11.93
C ARG A 57 4.11 -9.13 13.02
N GLU A 58 5.42 -8.97 13.03
CA GLU A 58 6.15 -8.05 13.92
C GLU A 58 7.28 -7.39 13.15
N SER A 59 7.54 -6.11 13.40
CA SER A 59 8.60 -5.35 12.73
C SER A 59 9.08 -4.19 13.59
N PRO A 60 10.40 -3.95 13.68
CA PRO A 60 10.94 -2.73 14.30
C PRO A 60 10.63 -1.45 13.49
N TYR A 61 10.25 -1.58 12.21
CA TYR A 61 9.90 -0.47 11.33
C TYR A 61 8.40 -0.50 10.95
N SER A 62 7.57 -1.06 11.82
CA SER A 62 6.13 -1.14 11.61
C SER A 62 5.54 0.27 11.45
N LEU A 63 4.78 0.47 10.36
CA LEU A 63 3.92 1.65 10.20
C LEU A 63 2.55 1.46 10.87
N TYR A 64 2.28 0.27 11.42
CA TYR A 64 1.11 0.04 12.25
C TYR A 64 1.34 0.65 13.63
N ASP A 65 0.44 1.55 14.03
CA ASP A 65 0.41 2.21 15.33
C ASP A 65 -0.91 1.86 16.03
N GLN A 66 -0.81 1.14 17.15
CA GLN A 66 -1.95 0.67 17.91
C GLN A 66 -2.75 1.83 18.54
N ASP A 67 -2.08 2.90 18.95
CA ASP A 67 -2.73 4.03 19.62
C ASP A 67 -3.48 4.91 18.61
N LEU A 68 -3.09 4.88 17.34
CA LEU A 68 -3.80 5.56 16.25
C LEU A 68 -5.06 4.81 15.80
N VAL A 69 -5.08 3.48 15.89
CA VAL A 69 -6.20 2.65 15.42
C VAL A 69 -7.14 2.16 16.52
N THR A 70 -6.80 2.35 17.79
CA THR A 70 -7.62 1.89 18.91
C THR A 70 -8.95 2.64 19.00
N PHE A 71 -9.99 1.94 19.45
CA PHE A 71 -11.30 2.51 19.77
C PHE A 71 -11.47 2.76 21.27
N GLU A 72 -10.44 2.49 22.08
CA GLU A 72 -10.50 2.67 23.53
C GLU A 72 -10.56 4.17 23.91
N GLU A 73 -11.57 4.54 24.72
CA GLU A 73 -11.73 5.89 25.25
C GLU A 73 -10.55 6.25 26.15
N GLY A 74 -9.67 7.14 25.68
CA GLY A 74 -8.60 7.73 26.49
C GLY A 74 -7.30 8.01 25.75
N LYS A 75 -7.08 7.41 24.57
CA LYS A 75 -5.89 7.65 23.73
C LYS A 75 -6.28 8.31 22.41
N VAL A 76 -6.47 9.63 22.43
CA VAL A 76 -6.86 10.37 21.22
C VAL A 76 -5.60 10.76 20.43
N ALA A 77 -5.03 9.81 19.68
CA ALA A 77 -3.93 10.09 18.76
C ALA A 77 -4.42 10.67 17.41
N TYR A 78 -5.73 10.59 17.11
CA TYR A 78 -6.33 11.05 15.85
C TYR A 78 -7.58 11.93 16.07
N ASP A 79 -7.67 13.08 15.38
CA ASP A 79 -8.85 13.95 15.40
C ASP A 79 -9.88 13.54 14.35
N HIS A 80 -10.99 12.96 14.80
CA HIS A 80 -12.07 12.51 13.91
C HIS A 80 -12.75 13.64 13.13
N ARG A 81 -12.62 14.91 13.55
CA ARG A 81 -13.23 16.05 12.84
C ARG A 81 -12.60 16.28 11.48
N ASP A 82 -11.32 15.93 11.31
CA ASP A 82 -10.59 16.08 10.04
C ASP A 82 -11.15 15.18 8.93
N ALA A 83 -11.72 14.03 9.29
CA ALA A 83 -12.28 13.08 8.35
C ALA A 83 -13.39 13.71 7.48
N ALA A 84 -14.25 14.56 8.06
CA ALA A 84 -15.34 15.19 7.34
C ALA A 84 -14.83 16.15 6.26
N GLY A 85 -13.76 16.90 6.54
CA GLY A 85 -13.10 17.77 5.57
C GLY A 85 -12.43 16.97 4.46
N PHE A 86 -11.65 15.95 4.84
CA PHE A 86 -10.95 15.06 3.90
C PHE A 86 -11.91 14.38 2.91
N ILE A 87 -13.04 13.84 3.39
CA ILE A 87 -14.06 13.19 2.54
C ILE A 87 -14.64 14.20 1.53
N LYS A 88 -15.02 15.40 2.00
CA LYS A 88 -15.62 16.43 1.14
C LYS A 88 -14.66 16.88 0.04
N LEU A 89 -13.37 17.02 0.35
CA LEU A 89 -12.34 17.43 -0.60
C LEU A 89 -12.02 16.32 -1.61
N ASN A 90 -11.80 15.08 -1.16
CA ASN A 90 -11.55 13.96 -2.08
C ASN A 90 -12.72 13.71 -3.04
N ALA A 91 -13.95 13.85 -2.55
CA ALA A 91 -15.16 13.69 -3.36
C ALA A 91 -15.47 14.91 -4.25
N LEU A 92 -14.74 16.03 -4.13
CA LEU A 92 -15.07 17.28 -4.81
C LEU A 92 -15.15 17.09 -6.33
N ARG A 93 -14.15 16.43 -6.94
CA ARG A 93 -14.14 16.16 -8.38
C ARG A 93 -15.36 15.37 -8.85
N LEU A 94 -15.80 14.41 -8.05
CA LEU A 94 -16.96 13.56 -8.35
C LEU A 94 -18.26 14.36 -8.25
N ARG A 95 -18.37 15.21 -7.21
CA ARG A 95 -19.54 16.09 -7.00
C ARG A 95 -19.69 17.12 -8.12
N VAL A 96 -18.57 17.67 -8.62
CA VAL A 96 -18.59 18.61 -9.75
C VAL A 96 -19.01 17.91 -11.04
N ALA A 97 -18.46 16.73 -11.33
CA ALA A 97 -18.87 15.93 -12.49
C ALA A 97 -20.36 15.61 -12.45
N ALA A 98 -20.88 15.13 -11.32
CA ALA A 98 -22.30 14.83 -11.14
C ALA A 98 -23.19 16.07 -11.34
N LYS A 99 -22.78 17.24 -10.83
CA LYS A 99 -23.50 18.51 -11.04
C LYS A 99 -23.53 18.94 -12.51
N ARG A 100 -22.45 18.74 -13.27
CA ARG A 100 -22.42 19.01 -14.71
C ARG A 100 -23.40 18.10 -15.45
N ASP A 101 -23.38 16.81 -15.13
CA ASP A 101 -24.23 15.81 -15.79
C ASP A 101 -25.72 16.06 -15.51
N GLN A 102 -26.05 16.53 -14.30
CA GLN A 102 -27.41 16.97 -13.96
C GLN A 102 -27.88 18.21 -14.71
N ARG A 103 -26.98 19.13 -15.08
CA ARG A 103 -27.32 20.32 -15.88
C ARG A 103 -27.49 20.01 -17.37
N SER A 104 -26.93 18.89 -17.82
CA SER A 104 -26.96 18.46 -19.22
C SER A 104 -28.13 17.49 -19.50
N LYS A 105 -28.92 17.17 -18.48
CA LYS A 105 -30.23 16.52 -18.57
C LYS A 105 -31.31 17.58 -18.54
#